data_AF-A0A087U0Z9-F1
#
_entry.id   AF-A0A087U0Z9-F1
#
_cell.length_a   1.000
_cell.length_b   1.000
_cell.length_c   1.000
_cell.angle_alpha   90.00
_cell.angle_beta   90.00
_cell.angle_gamma   90.00
#
_symmetry.space_group_name_H-M   'P 1'
#
loop_
_entity.id
_entity.type
_entity.pdbx_description
1 polymer ?
#
loop_
_entity_poly.entity_id
_entity_poly.type
_entity_poly.pdbx_seq_one_letter_code
_entity_poly.pdbx_strand_id
1 'polypeptide(L)'
;MHRSPKLTVRHKDARIQWARNHMHWTDEWSSVVFSDEKKFNLDGLDGWAYYWHDICQETQTFFSRQQGGGSVMVWGAFSFNGTTDIAFLAGRLCSEDYQKMLEMPLLPFGELLGGGQWIYQQDNCSVHASNSTKEWFSRNQVTVMDWPALSPDLNPMENLWEILARDVYAKGRQFSTIHDLKLQIERSWFSLKPELLQTLVISMKDRVFNVVTKNGSKI
;
A
#
# COMPACT_ATOMS: atom_id res chain seq x y z
N MET A 1 -15.57 -13.77 0.66
CA MET A 1 -16.20 -12.45 0.39
C MET A 1 -15.63 -11.44 1.39
N HIS A 2 -14.63 -10.65 1.00
CA HIS A 2 -14.18 -9.54 1.84
C HIS A 2 -15.22 -8.42 1.72
N ARG A 3 -16.01 -8.19 2.79
CA ARG A 3 -16.99 -7.10 2.82
C ARG A 3 -16.23 -5.79 2.97
N SER A 4 -15.97 -5.07 1.88
CA SER A 4 -15.49 -3.70 2.01
C SER A 4 -16.57 -2.85 2.71
N PRO A 5 -16.21 -2.04 3.71
CA PRO A 5 -17.17 -1.19 4.40
C PRO A 5 -17.85 -0.23 3.41
N LYS A 6 -19.15 0.01 3.62
CA LYS A 6 -19.93 0.93 2.78
C LYS A 6 -19.49 2.36 3.05
N LEU A 7 -19.23 3.12 1.99
CA LEU A 7 -18.92 4.55 2.10
C LEU A 7 -20.17 5.32 2.53
N THR A 8 -20.06 6.06 3.64
CA THR A 8 -21.09 7.01 4.08
C THR A 8 -20.98 8.31 3.29
N VAL A 9 -22.01 9.16 3.32
CA VAL A 9 -21.99 10.48 2.67
C VAL A 9 -20.79 11.30 3.14
N ARG A 10 -20.53 11.32 4.45
CA ARG A 10 -19.37 11.99 5.04
C ARG A 10 -18.03 11.51 4.47
N HIS A 11 -17.89 10.20 4.22
CA HIS A 11 -16.67 9.66 3.59
C HIS A 11 -16.53 10.13 2.15
N LYS A 12 -17.63 10.19 1.40
CA LYS A 12 -17.62 10.70 0.01
C LYS A 12 -17.24 12.17 -0.04
N ASP A 13 -17.82 12.99 0.83
CA ASP A 13 -17.51 14.43 0.88
C ASP A 13 -16.04 14.68 1.25
N ALA A 14 -15.51 13.94 2.23
CA ALA A 14 -14.10 14.01 2.60
C ALA A 14 -13.18 13.59 1.45
N ARG A 15 -13.54 12.55 0.70
CA ARG A 15 -12.80 12.11 -0.50
C ARG A 15 -12.81 13.16 -1.60
N ILE A 16 -13.96 13.81 -1.85
CA ILE A 16 -14.06 14.89 -2.85
C ILE A 16 -13.23 16.10 -2.41
N GLN A 17 -13.31 16.48 -1.15
CA GLN A 17 -12.53 17.61 -0.62
C GLN A 17 -11.02 17.33 -0.73
N TRP A 18 -10.59 16.13 -0.34
CA TRP A 18 -9.21 15.69 -0.51
C TRP A 18 -8.79 15.73 -1.98
N ALA A 19 -9.61 15.19 -2.88
CA ALA A 19 -9.30 15.17 -4.31
C ALA A 19 -9.21 16.59 -4.90
N ARG A 20 -10.10 17.52 -4.49
CA ARG A 20 -10.05 18.92 -4.90
C ARG A 20 -8.77 19.62 -4.44
N ASN A 21 -8.34 19.35 -3.21
CA ASN A 21 -7.10 19.92 -2.68
C ASN A 21 -5.87 19.43 -3.45
N HIS A 22 -5.87 18.20 -3.95
CA HIS A 22 -4.73 17.61 -4.65
C HIS A 22 -4.88 17.60 -6.18
N MET A 23 -5.91 18.25 -6.73
CA MET A 23 -6.20 18.24 -8.18
C MET A 23 -5.15 18.98 -9.00
N HIS A 24 -4.46 19.95 -8.39
CA HIS A 24 -3.41 20.74 -9.02
C HIS A 24 -2.04 20.05 -8.99
N TRP A 25 -1.88 18.96 -8.23
CA TRP A 25 -0.62 18.27 -8.09
C TRP A 25 -0.33 17.44 -9.34
N THR A 26 0.89 17.58 -9.86
CA THR A 26 1.41 16.75 -10.95
C THR A 26 2.77 16.19 -10.58
N ASP A 27 3.75 17.07 -10.40
CA ASP A 27 5.13 16.68 -10.14
C ASP A 27 5.34 16.37 -8.66
N GLU A 28 4.51 16.96 -7.80
CA GLU A 28 4.50 16.77 -6.35
C GLU A 28 4.24 15.32 -5.95
N TRP A 29 3.50 14.57 -6.76
CA TRP A 29 3.28 13.13 -6.55
C TRP A 29 4.59 12.34 -6.57
N SER A 30 5.62 12.85 -7.26
CA SER A 30 6.94 12.22 -7.31
C SER A 30 7.70 12.31 -5.98
N SER A 31 7.30 13.25 -5.11
CA SER A 31 7.85 13.45 -3.77
C SER A 31 7.06 12.69 -2.69
N VAL A 32 5.99 11.98 -3.07
CA VAL A 32 5.14 11.25 -2.14
C VAL A 32 5.64 9.81 -2.00
N VAL A 33 5.90 9.41 -0.74
CA VAL A 33 6.22 8.03 -0.38
C VAL A 33 4.92 7.35 0.06
N PHE A 34 4.41 6.44 -0.76
CA PHE A 34 3.22 5.65 -0.47
C PHE A 34 3.59 4.40 0.31
N SER A 35 2.86 4.12 1.39
CA SER A 35 3.07 2.96 2.25
C SER A 35 1.78 2.20 2.49
N ASP A 36 1.91 0.91 2.79
CA ASP A 36 0.80 0.05 3.17
C ASP A 36 1.29 -1.28 3.78
N GLU A 37 0.42 -1.99 4.50
CA GLU A 37 0.67 -3.33 5.00
C GLU A 37 -0.15 -4.40 4.27
N LYS A 38 0.52 -5.47 3.83
CA LYS A 38 -0.16 -6.62 3.22
C LYS A 38 0.13 -7.93 3.92
N LYS A 39 -0.93 -8.74 4.06
CA LYS A 39 -0.85 -10.12 4.49
C LYS A 39 -0.63 -11.06 3.31
N PHE A 40 0.39 -11.91 3.40
CA PHE A 40 0.67 -13.03 2.50
C PHE A 40 0.46 -14.36 3.24
N ASN A 41 -0.12 -15.35 2.56
CA ASN A 41 -0.40 -16.67 3.13
C ASN A 41 0.47 -17.75 2.46
N LEU A 42 0.75 -18.84 3.16
CA LEU A 42 1.49 -19.97 2.59
C LEU A 42 0.71 -20.70 1.49
N ASP A 43 -0.61 -20.77 1.63
CA ASP A 43 -1.50 -21.58 0.77
C ASP A 43 -1.84 -20.93 -0.58
N GLY A 44 -1.41 -19.68 -0.82
CA GLY A 44 -1.75 -18.89 -1.99
C GLY A 44 -2.54 -17.63 -1.65
N LEU A 45 -2.96 -16.88 -2.68
CA LEU A 45 -3.75 -15.66 -2.50
C LEU A 45 -5.15 -15.97 -1.97
N ASP A 46 -5.59 -15.20 -0.99
CA ASP A 46 -6.99 -15.18 -0.57
C ASP A 46 -7.84 -14.62 -1.71
N GLY A 47 -8.37 -15.52 -2.56
CA GLY A 47 -9.45 -15.29 -3.53
C GLY A 47 -9.37 -14.00 -4.35
N TRP A 48 -9.07 -14.12 -5.65
CA TRP A 48 -9.17 -13.02 -6.61
C TRP A 48 -10.59 -12.44 -6.60
N ALA A 49 -10.79 -11.36 -5.85
CA ALA A 49 -12.06 -10.67 -5.77
C ALA A 49 -11.84 -9.19 -6.07
N TYR A 50 -11.68 -8.92 -7.38
CA TYR A 50 -12.10 -7.71 -8.08
C TYR A 50 -11.69 -6.38 -7.45
N TYR A 51 -10.47 -5.93 -7.75
CA TYR A 51 -10.18 -4.51 -7.86
C TYR A 51 -9.36 -4.29 -9.13
N TRP A 52 -10.06 -3.96 -10.21
CA TRP A 52 -9.64 -3.35 -11.50
C TRP A 52 -10.28 -3.98 -12.74
N HIS A 53 -10.66 -3.11 -13.67
CA HIS A 53 -11.04 -3.43 -15.05
C HIS A 53 -9.82 -3.98 -15.79
N ASP A 54 -9.98 -5.20 -16.29
CA ASP A 54 -8.93 -6.07 -16.79
C ASP A 54 -8.68 -5.84 -18.29
N ILE A 55 -7.42 -5.73 -18.72
CA ILE A 55 -7.02 -5.84 -20.14
C ILE A 55 -6.07 -7.03 -20.36
N CYS A 56 -5.62 -7.78 -19.33
CA CYS A 56 -4.66 -8.88 -19.57
C CYS A 56 -4.81 -10.07 -18.60
N GLN A 57 -5.67 -11.01 -19.01
CA GLN A 57 -5.53 -12.48 -18.97
C GLN A 57 -5.78 -13.31 -17.68
N GLU A 58 -6.16 -14.56 -18.02
CA GLU A 58 -6.60 -15.79 -17.32
C GLU A 58 -6.68 -15.87 -15.79
N THR A 59 -7.88 -16.27 -15.35
CA THR A 59 -8.25 -16.65 -13.99
C THR A 59 -7.54 -17.94 -13.56
N GLN A 60 -6.46 -17.81 -12.78
CA GLN A 60 -5.85 -18.96 -12.10
C GLN A 60 -6.57 -19.22 -10.78
N THR A 61 -7.16 -20.41 -10.65
CA THR A 61 -7.86 -20.86 -9.43
C THR A 61 -6.88 -21.54 -8.48
N PHE A 62 -6.77 -21.05 -7.25
CA PHE A 62 -5.94 -21.63 -6.18
C PHE A 62 -6.85 -22.32 -5.15
N PHE A 63 -6.47 -23.54 -4.73
CA PHE A 63 -7.18 -24.29 -3.69
C PHE A 63 -6.74 -23.85 -2.29
N SER A 64 -7.68 -23.38 -1.47
CA SER A 64 -7.46 -23.09 -0.05
C SER A 64 -7.54 -24.38 0.78
N ARG A 65 -6.61 -24.56 1.74
CA ARG A 65 -6.73 -25.56 2.82
C ARG A 65 -7.63 -25.02 3.93
N GLN A 66 -8.41 -25.90 4.56
CA GLN A 66 -9.42 -25.50 5.55
C GLN A 66 -8.87 -25.11 6.93
N GLN A 67 -7.58 -25.28 7.23
CA GLN A 67 -6.99 -24.91 8.53
C GLN A 67 -5.45 -24.94 8.47
N GLY A 68 -4.77 -23.90 8.98
CA GLY A 68 -3.38 -23.99 9.44
C GLY A 68 -2.28 -23.42 8.55
N GLY A 69 -2.58 -22.65 7.50
CA GLY A 69 -1.55 -21.94 6.73
C GLY A 69 -0.98 -20.77 7.54
N GLY A 70 0.31 -20.79 7.85
CA GLY A 70 1.02 -19.63 8.38
C GLY A 70 0.84 -18.41 7.46
N SER A 71 0.87 -17.21 8.06
CA SER A 71 0.77 -15.96 7.31
C SER A 71 1.84 -14.99 7.76
N VAL A 72 2.29 -14.17 6.82
CA VAL A 72 3.27 -13.11 7.07
C VAL A 72 2.63 -11.79 6.72
N MET A 73 2.73 -10.83 7.63
CA MET A 73 2.37 -9.44 7.32
C MET A 73 3.65 -8.70 6.92
N VAL A 74 3.56 -7.94 5.84
CA VAL A 74 4.67 -7.24 5.21
C VAL A 74 4.29 -5.78 5.13
N TRP A 75 5.16 -4.92 5.63
CA TRP A 75 5.11 -3.49 5.36
C TRP A 75 6.09 -3.16 4.24
N GLY A 76 5.70 -2.26 3.36
CA GLY A 76 6.59 -1.70 2.35
C GLY A 76 6.13 -0.30 1.97
N ALA A 77 7.05 0.46 1.39
CA ALA A 77 6.76 1.76 0.82
C ALA A 77 7.50 1.97 -0.49
N PHE A 78 6.94 2.79 -1.38
CA PHE A 78 7.57 3.19 -2.63
C PHE A 78 7.29 4.64 -2.99
N SER A 79 8.13 5.17 -3.86
CA SER A 79 8.03 6.49 -4.47
C SER A 79 8.31 6.37 -5.98
N PHE A 80 8.25 7.49 -6.69
CA PHE A 80 8.63 7.60 -8.10
C PHE A 80 10.07 7.13 -8.38
N ASN A 81 10.99 7.39 -7.43
CA ASN A 81 12.41 7.10 -7.59
C ASN A 81 12.80 5.65 -7.23
N GLY A 82 11.93 4.90 -6.55
CA GLY A 82 12.26 3.55 -6.09
C GLY A 82 11.41 3.06 -4.93
N THR A 83 11.80 1.91 -4.39
CA THR A 83 11.18 1.28 -3.22
C THR A 83 12.05 1.41 -1.99
N THR A 84 11.42 1.41 -0.82
CA THR A 84 12.09 1.19 0.47
C THR A 84 12.40 -0.28 0.69
N ASP A 85 13.16 -0.59 1.74
CA ASP A 85 13.26 -1.95 2.26
C ASP A 85 11.92 -2.40 2.86
N ILE A 86 11.60 -3.69 2.71
CA ILE A 86 10.39 -4.27 3.31
C ILE A 86 10.64 -4.69 4.76
N ALA A 87 9.62 -4.54 5.59
CA ALA A 87 9.65 -4.99 6.98
C ALA A 87 8.65 -6.13 7.19
N PHE A 88 9.11 -7.22 7.81
CA PHE A 88 8.24 -8.33 8.18
C PHE A 88 7.68 -8.15 9.58
N LEU A 89 6.37 -8.05 9.67
CA LEU A 89 5.64 -7.78 10.90
C LEU A 89 5.21 -9.10 11.55
N ALA A 90 5.46 -9.22 12.85
CA ALA A 90 5.07 -10.38 13.64
C ALA A 90 3.94 -10.00 14.62
N GLY A 91 2.79 -10.65 14.48
CA GLY A 91 1.66 -10.46 15.40
C GLY A 91 0.89 -9.16 15.17
N ARG A 92 0.25 -8.67 16.24
CA ARG A 92 -0.54 -7.44 16.21
C ARG A 92 0.36 -6.26 16.57
N LEU A 93 0.52 -5.32 15.64
CA LEU A 93 1.31 -4.11 15.88
C LEU A 93 0.64 -3.18 16.89
N CYS A 94 1.42 -2.68 17.85
CA CYS A 94 1.09 -1.49 18.62
C CYS A 94 1.72 -0.23 17.99
N SER A 95 1.40 0.94 18.53
CA SER A 95 1.92 2.21 18.01
C SER A 95 3.43 2.33 18.20
N GLU A 96 4.00 1.82 19.31
CA GLU A 96 5.45 1.83 19.50
C GLU A 96 6.19 0.89 18.55
N ASP A 97 5.62 -0.29 18.27
CA ASP A 97 6.20 -1.25 17.33
C ASP A 97 6.17 -0.69 15.90
N TYR A 98 5.09 0.01 15.53
CA TYR A 98 5.01 0.70 14.24
C TYR A 98 6.06 1.79 14.11
N GLN A 99 6.26 2.63 15.14
CA GLN A 99 7.30 3.68 15.12
C GLN A 99 8.70 3.10 14.94
N LYS A 100 9.06 2.08 15.73
CA LYS A 100 10.35 1.40 15.61
C LYS A 100 10.53 0.75 14.24
N MET A 101 9.45 0.21 13.68
CA MET A 101 9.49 -0.38 12.36
C MET A 101 9.79 0.69 11.31
N LEU A 102 9.21 1.89 11.39
CA LEU A 102 9.45 2.98 10.45
C LEU A 102 10.87 3.58 10.56
N GLU A 103 11.52 3.54 11.72
CA GLU A 103 12.86 4.12 11.89
C GLU A 103 13.89 3.58 10.89
N MET A 104 13.83 2.28 10.57
CA MET A 104 14.82 1.62 9.73
C MET A 104 14.61 1.84 8.21
N PRO A 105 13.42 1.59 7.64
CA PRO A 105 13.19 1.68 6.21
C PRO A 105 12.61 3.04 5.77
N LEU A 106 12.09 3.89 6.67
CA LEU A 106 11.48 5.16 6.29
C LEU A 106 12.46 6.32 6.39
N LEU A 107 13.10 6.54 7.54
CA LEU A 107 13.92 7.75 7.75
C LEU A 107 15.12 7.84 6.80
N PRO A 108 15.90 6.77 6.54
CA PRO A 108 17.05 6.85 5.63
C PRO A 108 16.63 6.99 4.16
N PHE A 109 15.47 6.43 3.80
CA PHE A 109 15.03 6.36 2.41
C PHE A 109 14.07 7.49 2.02
N GLY A 110 13.41 8.15 2.97
CA GLY A 110 12.46 9.22 2.69
C GLY A 110 13.07 10.36 1.86
N GLU A 111 14.22 10.87 2.31
CA GLU A 111 14.94 11.93 1.58
C GLU A 111 15.51 11.43 0.24
N LEU A 112 15.96 10.18 0.18
CA LEU A 112 16.48 9.58 -1.06
C LEU A 112 15.37 9.39 -2.11
N LEU A 113 14.17 9.02 -1.67
CA LEU A 113 13.05 8.63 -2.53
C LEU A 113 12.19 9.82 -2.93
N GLY A 114 11.96 10.78 -2.04
CA GLY A 114 11.07 11.93 -2.30
C GLY A 114 11.77 13.29 -2.28
N GLY A 115 13.10 13.34 -2.09
CA GLY A 115 13.88 14.58 -2.05
C GLY A 115 13.70 15.36 -0.74
N GLY A 116 14.15 16.63 -0.74
CA GLY A 116 14.22 17.46 0.48
C GLY A 116 12.88 17.89 1.09
N GLN A 117 11.75 17.66 0.40
CA GLN A 117 10.39 17.96 0.89
C GLN A 117 9.45 16.78 0.61
N TRP A 118 9.92 15.58 0.92
CA TRP A 118 9.11 14.37 0.74
C TRP A 118 7.90 14.34 1.69
N ILE A 119 6.83 13.72 1.22
CA ILE A 119 5.57 13.59 1.96
C ILE A 119 5.30 12.11 2.19
N TYR A 120 5.06 11.72 3.43
CA TYR A 120 4.70 10.35 3.78
C TYR A 120 3.19 10.14 3.67
N GLN A 121 2.76 9.16 2.89
CA GLN A 121 1.37 8.71 2.87
C GLN A 121 1.24 7.41 3.65
N GLN A 122 0.29 7.39 4.59
CA GLN A 122 -0.18 6.21 5.31
C GLN A 122 -1.70 6.24 5.42
N ASP A 123 -2.31 5.10 5.72
CA ASP A 123 -3.75 5.03 5.99
C ASP A 123 -4.10 5.57 7.40
N ASN A 124 -5.40 5.71 7.68
CA ASN A 124 -5.89 6.17 8.98
C ASN A 124 -6.22 5.02 9.93
N CYS A 125 -5.48 3.90 9.88
CA CYS A 125 -5.63 2.84 10.87
C CYS A 125 -5.41 3.39 12.29
N SER A 126 -6.04 2.78 13.30
CA SER A 126 -6.01 3.29 14.68
C SER A 126 -4.60 3.45 15.23
N VAL A 127 -3.67 2.60 14.79
CA VAL A 127 -2.25 2.64 15.18
C VAL A 127 -1.55 3.86 14.55
N HIS A 128 -1.88 4.17 13.29
CA HIS A 128 -1.30 5.25 12.49
C HIS A 128 -1.84 6.63 12.91
N ALA A 129 -3.12 6.68 13.26
CA ALA A 129 -3.80 7.90 13.70
C ALA A 129 -3.62 8.22 15.20
N SER A 130 -2.90 7.38 15.95
CA SER A 130 -2.64 7.57 17.38
C SER A 130 -1.85 8.86 17.64
N ASN A 131 -2.06 9.48 18.81
CA ASN A 131 -1.28 10.66 19.20
C ASN A 131 0.22 10.35 19.31
N SER A 132 0.56 9.16 19.82
CA SER A 132 1.96 8.71 19.91
C SER A 132 2.65 8.71 18.55
N THR A 133 2.00 8.13 17.53
CA THR A 133 2.53 8.07 16.16
C THR A 133 2.62 9.46 15.52
N LYS A 134 1.63 10.33 15.74
CA LYS A 134 1.67 11.73 15.24
C LYS A 134 2.80 12.53 15.87
N GLU A 135 3.02 12.38 17.17
CA GLU A 135 4.16 13.01 17.86
C GLU A 135 5.49 12.49 17.34
N TRP A 136 5.60 11.19 17.06
CA TRP A 136 6.81 10.60 16.47
C TRP A 136 7.13 11.19 15.09
N PHE A 137 6.15 11.32 14.19
CA PHE A 137 6.37 11.98 12.89
C PHE A 137 6.81 13.44 13.06
N SER A 138 6.16 14.19 13.97
CA SER A 138 6.53 15.58 14.24
C SER A 138 7.96 15.71 14.79
N ARG A 139 8.40 14.79 15.66
CA ARG A 139 9.77 14.78 16.21
C ARG A 139 10.82 14.47 15.15
N ASN A 140 10.48 13.59 14.20
CA ASN A 140 11.35 13.22 13.08
C ASN A 140 11.20 14.15 11.86
N GLN A 141 10.46 15.26 11.99
CA GLN A 141 10.27 16.24 10.91
C GLN A 141 9.68 15.65 9.62
N VAL A 142 8.89 14.60 9.74
CA VAL A 142 8.23 13.93 8.61
C VAL A 142 6.87 14.58 8.37
N THR A 143 6.66 15.08 7.14
CA THR A 143 5.35 15.59 6.72
C THR A 143 4.45 14.43 6.33
N VAL A 144 3.33 14.24 7.03
CA VAL A 144 2.36 13.19 6.72
C VAL A 144 1.21 13.78 5.92
N MET A 145 0.85 13.13 4.82
CA MET A 145 -0.29 13.49 3.98
C MET A 145 -1.61 13.23 4.72
N ASP A 146 -2.52 14.20 4.67
CA ASP A 146 -3.91 13.96 5.05
C ASP A 146 -4.51 12.92 4.09
N TRP A 147 -5.00 11.79 4.60
CA TRP A 147 -5.58 10.73 3.78
C TRP A 147 -7.07 10.54 4.08
N PRO A 148 -7.96 10.39 3.07
CA PRO A 148 -9.37 10.16 3.32
C PRO A 148 -9.63 8.71 3.78
N ALA A 149 -10.41 8.55 4.86
CA ALA A 149 -10.74 7.24 5.41
C ALA A 149 -11.43 6.32 4.37
N LEU A 150 -11.19 5.00 4.49
CA LEU A 150 -11.76 3.96 3.62
C LEU A 150 -11.48 4.19 2.12
N SER A 151 -10.26 4.60 1.79
CA SER A 151 -9.85 4.86 0.40
C SER A 151 -8.65 4.04 -0.05
N PRO A 152 -8.70 2.69 0.04
CA PRO A 152 -7.63 1.84 -0.49
C PRO A 152 -7.47 1.99 -2.00
N ASP A 153 -8.56 2.29 -2.72
CA ASP A 153 -8.58 2.51 -4.16
C ASP A 153 -7.76 3.74 -4.62
N LEU A 154 -7.54 4.69 -3.71
CA LEU A 154 -6.66 5.83 -3.94
C LEU A 154 -5.18 5.50 -3.73
N ASN A 155 -4.85 4.45 -2.98
CA ASN A 155 -3.47 4.11 -2.65
C ASN A 155 -2.86 3.24 -3.76
N PRO A 156 -1.85 3.72 -4.51
CA PRO A 156 -1.22 2.93 -5.55
C PRO A 156 -0.43 1.73 -5.01
N MET A 157 -0.11 1.70 -3.70
CA MET A 157 0.48 0.53 -3.05
C MET A 157 -0.38 -0.72 -3.19
N GLU A 158 -1.71 -0.58 -3.17
CA GLU A 158 -2.63 -1.72 -3.32
C GLU A 158 -2.45 -2.42 -4.69
N ASN A 159 -2.17 -1.63 -5.73
CA ASN A 159 -1.86 -2.16 -7.06
C ASN A 159 -0.48 -2.84 -7.10
N LEU A 160 0.53 -2.21 -6.49
CA LEU A 160 1.87 -2.78 -6.42
C LEU A 160 1.84 -4.13 -5.69
N TRP A 161 1.09 -4.20 -4.60
CA TRP A 161 0.84 -5.39 -3.83
C TRP A 161 0.19 -6.53 -4.61
N GLU A 162 -0.76 -6.21 -5.49
CA GLU A 162 -1.39 -7.20 -6.36
C GLU A 162 -0.42 -7.73 -7.42
N ILE A 163 0.38 -6.85 -8.03
CA ILE A 163 1.42 -7.23 -8.99
C ILE A 163 2.45 -8.13 -8.31
N LEU A 164 2.90 -7.76 -7.13
CA LEU A 164 3.83 -8.54 -6.32
C LEU A 164 3.24 -9.91 -5.96
N ALA A 165 1.98 -9.93 -5.53
CA ALA A 165 1.25 -11.16 -5.25
C ALA A 165 1.21 -12.10 -6.46
N ARG A 166 0.90 -11.58 -7.66
CA ARG A 166 0.86 -12.39 -8.88
C ARG A 166 2.23 -13.00 -9.20
N ASP A 167 3.31 -12.27 -8.96
CA ASP A 167 4.69 -12.77 -9.16
C ASP A 167 5.08 -13.81 -8.10
N VAL A 168 4.80 -13.55 -6.81
CA VAL A 168 5.10 -14.45 -5.69
C VAL A 168 4.42 -15.81 -5.85
N TYR A 169 3.15 -15.81 -6.26
CA TYR A 169 2.34 -17.02 -6.43
C TYR A 169 2.25 -17.49 -7.89
N ALA A 170 3.12 -16.97 -8.77
CA ALA A 170 3.10 -17.30 -10.19
C ALA A 170 3.15 -18.81 -10.42
N LYS A 171 2.39 -19.29 -11.42
CA LYS A 171 2.31 -20.72 -11.81
C LYS A 171 1.79 -21.63 -10.69
N GLY A 172 0.90 -21.16 -9.83
CA GLY A 172 0.33 -22.01 -8.78
C GLY A 172 1.26 -22.23 -7.59
N ARG A 173 2.32 -21.43 -7.43
CA ARG A 173 3.34 -21.65 -6.39
C ARG A 173 2.70 -21.57 -5.00
N GLN A 174 3.02 -22.55 -4.16
CA GLN A 174 2.69 -22.58 -2.74
C GLN A 174 3.98 -22.73 -1.93
N PHE A 175 3.96 -22.31 -0.68
CA PHE A 175 5.14 -22.32 0.18
C PHE A 175 4.95 -23.24 1.37
N SER A 176 5.95 -24.07 1.65
CA SER A 176 5.93 -24.98 2.80
C SER A 176 6.42 -24.31 4.09
N THR A 177 7.24 -23.25 3.97
CA THR A 177 7.80 -22.54 5.13
C THR A 177 7.60 -21.03 5.00
N ILE A 178 7.47 -20.36 6.14
CA ILE A 178 7.44 -18.89 6.23
C ILE A 178 8.74 -18.29 5.67
N HIS A 179 9.88 -18.96 5.86
CA HIS A 179 11.17 -18.49 5.36
C HIS A 179 11.20 -18.42 3.83
N ASP A 180 10.75 -19.48 3.15
CA ASP A 180 10.72 -19.51 1.67
C ASP A 180 9.76 -18.45 1.11
N LEU A 181 8.62 -18.23 1.78
CA LEU A 181 7.68 -17.18 1.42
C LEU A 181 8.33 -15.80 1.56
N LYS A 182 8.99 -15.51 2.68
CA LYS A 182 9.68 -14.22 2.90
C LYS A 182 10.75 -13.98 1.84
N LEU A 183 11.57 -14.98 1.55
CA LEU A 183 12.63 -14.87 0.55
C LEU A 183 12.08 -14.61 -0.85
N GLN A 184 10.95 -15.24 -1.21
CA GLN A 184 10.33 -14.96 -2.50
C GLN A 184 9.73 -13.55 -2.55
N ILE A 185 9.09 -13.08 -1.48
CA ILE A 185 8.56 -11.72 -1.40
C ILE A 185 9.69 -10.70 -1.57
N GLU A 186 10.82 -10.87 -0.88
CA GLU A 186 12.00 -10.02 -1.03
C GLU A 186 12.50 -10.02 -2.48
N ARG A 187 12.66 -11.19 -3.10
CA ARG A 187 13.12 -11.31 -4.49
C ARG A 187 12.19 -10.60 -5.47
N SER A 188 10.88 -10.79 -5.32
CA SER A 188 9.89 -10.13 -6.16
C SER A 188 9.89 -8.62 -5.94
N TRP A 189 10.09 -8.15 -4.70
CA TRP A 189 10.13 -6.73 -4.35
C TRP A 189 11.35 -6.03 -4.96
N PHE A 190 12.54 -6.60 -4.80
CA PHE A 190 13.77 -6.02 -5.39
C PHE A 190 13.86 -6.21 -6.92
N SER A 191 12.99 -7.03 -7.51
CA SER A 191 12.87 -7.17 -8.96
C SER A 191 11.88 -6.18 -9.60
N LEU A 192 11.24 -5.32 -8.80
CA LEU A 192 10.31 -4.32 -9.32
C LEU A 192 11.02 -3.33 -10.23
N LYS A 193 10.43 -3.12 -11.42
CA LYS A 193 10.97 -2.23 -12.43
C LYS A 193 10.65 -0.77 -12.11
N PRO A 194 11.60 0.17 -12.23
CA PRO A 194 11.33 1.60 -12.01
C PRO A 194 10.17 2.14 -12.85
N GLU A 195 10.03 1.67 -14.10
CA GLU A 195 8.95 2.14 -15.00
C GLU A 195 7.56 1.80 -14.46
N LEU A 196 7.42 0.68 -13.75
CA LEU A 196 6.16 0.30 -13.10
C LEU A 196 5.83 1.29 -11.97
N LEU A 197 6.82 1.60 -11.12
CA LEU A 197 6.64 2.52 -9.99
C LEU A 197 6.23 3.91 -10.49
N GLN A 198 6.92 4.41 -11.51
CA GLN A 198 6.61 5.70 -12.14
C GLN A 198 5.21 5.71 -12.73
N THR A 199 4.80 4.64 -13.42
CA THR A 199 3.44 4.51 -13.97
C THR A 199 2.38 4.56 -12.87
N LEU A 200 2.62 3.89 -11.74
CA LEU A 200 1.70 3.89 -10.60
C LEU A 200 1.57 5.28 -9.97
N VAL A 201 2.68 6.00 -9.81
CA VAL A 201 2.66 7.38 -9.28
C VAL A 201 1.95 8.33 -10.25
N ILE A 202 2.24 8.26 -11.56
CA ILE A 202 1.59 9.09 -12.58
C ILE A 202 0.07 8.83 -12.61
N SER A 203 -0.38 7.61 -12.32
CA SER A 203 -1.81 7.27 -12.25
C SER A 203 -2.58 8.05 -11.17
N MET A 204 -1.90 8.65 -10.19
CA MET A 204 -2.54 9.42 -9.12
C MET A 204 -3.40 10.57 -9.64
N LYS A 205 -2.98 11.23 -10.73
CA LYS A 205 -3.76 12.30 -11.35
C LYS A 205 -5.12 11.80 -11.82
N ASP A 206 -5.16 10.65 -12.47
CA ASP A 206 -6.39 10.04 -12.96
C ASP A 206 -7.25 9.52 -11.80
N ARG A 207 -6.63 8.98 -10.73
CA ARG A 207 -7.35 8.56 -9.52
C ARG A 207 -8.07 9.73 -8.85
N VAL A 208 -7.36 10.84 -8.66
CA VAL A 208 -7.91 12.07 -8.09
C VAL A 208 -9.06 12.59 -8.95
N PHE A 209 -8.87 12.66 -10.27
CA PHE A 209 -9.91 13.06 -11.20
C PHE A 209 -11.14 12.14 -11.13
N ASN A 210 -10.92 10.82 -11.10
CA ASN A 210 -11.97 9.82 -11.00
C ASN A 210 -12.78 9.92 -9.70
N VAL A 211 -12.15 10.30 -8.58
CA VAL A 211 -12.88 10.53 -7.32
C VAL A 211 -13.84 11.72 -7.44
N VAL A 212 -13.41 12.79 -8.12
CA VAL A 212 -14.26 13.96 -8.35
C VAL A 212 -15.41 13.61 -9.29
N THR A 213 -15.14 12.94 -10.42
CA THR A 213 -16.18 12.60 -11.41
C THR A 213 -17.17 11.56 -10.89
N LYS A 214 -16.73 10.61 -10.05
CA LYS A 214 -17.62 9.64 -9.37
C LYS A 214 -18.26 10.17 -8.08
N ASN A 215 -18.15 11.48 -7.82
CA ASN A 215 -18.73 12.15 -6.65
C ASN A 215 -18.39 11.45 -5.33
N GLY A 216 -17.10 11.19 -5.11
CA GLY A 216 -16.57 10.57 -3.90
C GLY A 216 -16.82 9.07 -3.77
N SER A 217 -17.41 8.44 -4.78
CA SER A 217 -17.60 6.99 -4.83
C SER A 217 -16.27 6.27 -5.16
N LYS A 218 -16.27 4.94 -4.99
CA LYS A 218 -15.10 4.10 -5.26
C LYS A 218 -14.71 4.18 -6.73
N ILE A 219 -13.41 4.30 -7.00
CA ILE A 219 -12.85 4.36 -8.35
C ILE A 219 -12.51 2.99 -8.89
#